data_AF-A0A6G1YPF9-F1
#
_entry.id   AF-A0A6G1YPF9-F1
#
_cell.length_a   1.000
_cell.length_b   1.000
_cell.length_c   1.000
_cell.angle_alpha   90.00
_cell.angle_beta   90.00
_cell.angle_gamma   90.00
#
_symmetry.space_group_name_H-M   'P 1'
#
loop_
_entity.id
_entity.type
_entity.pdbx_description
1 polymer ?
#
loop_
_entity_poly.entity_id
_entity_poly.type
_entity_poly.pdbx_seq_one_letter_code
_entity_poly.pdbx_strand_id
1 'polypeptide(L)'
;MRKLWRDDKPDGLDIVTACLRPKSICEGNDAFQQFITKNANNNQRQALTIIYSGHAKAKGPFVLFANTIKDVLERQFADINVMIIRSIYTPR
;
A
#
# COMPACT_ATOMS: atom_id res chain seq x y z
N MET A 1 12.70 -18.05 -16.80
CA MET A 1 12.35 -16.66 -16.36
C MET A 1 11.66 -16.73 -15.01
N ARG A 2 12.16 -16.05 -13.96
CA ARG A 2 11.50 -16.00 -12.65
C ARG A 2 10.51 -14.82 -12.65
N LYS A 3 9.21 -15.10 -12.53
CA LYS A 3 8.18 -14.09 -12.21
C LYS A 3 8.47 -13.59 -10.78
N LEU A 4 8.90 -12.33 -10.65
CA LEU A 4 9.29 -11.72 -9.37
C LEU A 4 8.22 -10.81 -8.75
N TRP A 5 7.03 -10.73 -9.36
CA TRP A 5 5.87 -10.07 -8.77
C TRP A 5 4.65 -10.92 -9.10
N ARG A 6 3.97 -11.47 -8.08
CA ARG A 6 2.61 -11.95 -8.27
C ARG A 6 1.74 -10.69 -8.37
N ASP A 7 0.72 -10.78 -9.21
CA ASP A 7 -0.44 -9.89 -9.10
C ASP A 7 -1.32 -10.54 -8.03
N ASP A 8 -0.88 -10.48 -6.77
CA ASP A 8 -1.62 -10.95 -5.62
C ASP A 8 -2.71 -9.93 -5.30
N LYS A 9 -3.69 -9.82 -6.22
CA LYS A 9 -5.00 -9.28 -5.88
C LYS A 9 -5.65 -10.29 -4.95
N PRO A 10 -5.81 -9.99 -3.65
CA PRO A 10 -6.66 -10.83 -2.83
C PRO A 10 -8.09 -10.67 -3.38
N ASP A 11 -8.62 -11.68 -4.06
CA ASP A 11 -10.03 -11.81 -4.42
C ASP A 11 -10.68 -10.59 -5.11
N GLY A 12 -9.97 -9.94 -6.04
CA GLY A 12 -10.48 -8.76 -6.76
C GLY A 12 -10.48 -7.46 -5.93
N LEU A 13 -9.72 -7.42 -4.84
CA LEU A 13 -9.49 -6.23 -4.03
C LEU A 13 -8.31 -5.42 -4.58
N ASP A 14 -8.61 -4.29 -5.21
CA ASP A 14 -7.59 -3.31 -5.59
C ASP A 14 -7.29 -2.38 -4.41
N ILE A 15 -6.00 -2.15 -4.17
CA ILE A 15 -5.49 -1.21 -3.16
C ILE A 15 -4.38 -0.39 -3.78
N VAL A 16 -4.49 0.93 -3.61
CA VAL A 16 -3.46 1.89 -4.00
C VAL A 16 -3.02 2.64 -2.77
N THR A 17 -1.72 2.72 -2.57
CA THR A 17 -1.12 3.53 -1.51
C THR A 17 -0.43 4.73 -2.14
N ALA A 18 -0.89 5.93 -1.79
CA ALA A 18 -0.16 7.16 -2.05
C ALA A 18 0.67 7.49 -0.82
N CYS A 19 1.96 7.73 -1.05
CA CYS A 19 2.92 8.06 0.00
C CYS A 19 3.57 9.40 -0.33
N LEU A 20 3.44 10.38 0.56
CA LEU A 20 4.18 11.61 0.52
C LEU A 20 5.38 11.49 1.44
N ARG A 21 6.58 11.57 0.87
CA ARG A 21 7.86 11.54 1.60
C ARG A 21 8.55 12.88 1.47
N PRO A 22 8.62 13.69 2.54
CA PRO A 22 9.26 15.00 2.48
C PRO A 22 10.78 14.92 2.21
N LYS A 23 11.41 13.78 2.53
CA LYS A 23 12.83 13.54 2.36
C LYS A 23 13.10 12.22 1.65
N SER A 24 14.30 12.08 1.11
CA SER A 24 14.77 10.91 0.36
C SER A 24 14.95 9.63 1.21
N ILE A 25 15.08 9.77 2.54
CA ILE A 25 15.23 8.67 3.50
C ILE A 25 13.96 8.61 4.38
N CYS A 26 13.47 7.39 4.64
CA CYS A 26 12.33 7.15 5.53
C CYS A 26 12.70 7.49 6.99
N GLU A 27 12.66 8.78 7.33
CA GLU A 27 13.07 9.33 8.64
C GLU A 27 11.90 9.56 9.61
N GLY A 28 10.71 8.99 9.35
CA GLY A 28 9.59 9.09 10.29
C GLY A 28 8.70 10.32 10.12
N ASN A 29 8.66 10.93 8.92
CA ASN A 29 7.75 12.04 8.59
C ASN A 29 6.91 11.75 7.35
N ASP A 30 6.75 10.47 7.00
CA ASP A 30 6.00 10.10 5.81
C ASP A 30 4.50 10.19 6.11
N ALA A 31 3.74 10.67 5.12
CA ALA A 31 2.28 10.69 5.16
C ALA A 31 1.71 9.67 4.16
N PHE A 32 0.69 8.94 4.60
CA PHE A 32 0.14 7.82 3.85
C PHE A 32 -1.36 7.98 3.67
N GLN A 33 -1.82 7.81 2.43
CA GLN A 33 -3.23 7.67 2.06
C GLN A 33 -3.43 6.34 1.35
N GLN A 34 -4.39 5.55 1.83
CA GLN A 34 -4.80 4.31 1.20
C GLN A 34 -6.15 4.49 0.52
N PHE A 35 -6.22 4.01 -0.71
CA PHE A 35 -7.44 3.87 -1.49
C PHE A 35 -7.72 2.38 -1.63
N ILE A 36 -8.88 1.93 -1.17
CA ILE A 36 -9.32 0.54 -1.22
C ILE A 36 -10.54 0.49 -2.14
N THR A 37 -10.67 -0.57 -2.93
CA THR A 37 -11.86 -0.74 -3.77
C THR A 37 -13.15 -0.66 -2.93
N LYS A 38 -14.16 0.03 -3.44
CA LYS A 38 -15.47 0.12 -2.77
C LYS A 38 -16.15 -1.24 -2.60
N ASN A 39 -15.77 -2.22 -3.42
CA ASN A 39 -16.32 -3.57 -3.43
C ASN A 39 -15.89 -4.41 -2.21
N ALA A 40 -14.93 -3.94 -1.41
CA ALA A 40 -14.52 -4.61 -0.19
C ALA A 40 -15.66 -4.62 0.85
N ASN A 41 -16.01 -5.78 1.38
CA ASN A 41 -16.93 -5.90 2.51
C ASN A 41 -16.24 -5.51 3.83
N ASN A 42 -17.00 -5.32 4.92
CA ASN A 42 -16.47 -4.84 6.19
C ASN A 42 -15.32 -5.69 6.76
N ASN A 43 -15.41 -7.02 6.65
CA ASN A 43 -14.36 -7.92 7.13
C ASN A 43 -13.08 -7.76 6.30
N GLN A 44 -13.21 -7.62 4.98
CA GLN A 44 -12.08 -7.35 4.09
C GLN A 44 -11.46 -5.99 4.40
N ARG A 45 -12.26 -4.94 4.57
CA ARG A 45 -11.77 -3.59 4.93
C ARG A 45 -10.99 -3.61 6.24
N GLN A 46 -11.48 -4.33 7.25
CA GLN A 46 -10.81 -4.49 8.53
C GLN A 46 -9.51 -5.28 8.39
N ALA A 47 -9.52 -6.40 7.66
CA ALA A 47 -8.32 -7.21 7.41
C ALA A 47 -7.24 -6.39 6.69
N LEU A 48 -7.61 -5.65 5.65
CA LEU A 48 -6.69 -4.78 4.92
C LEU A 48 -6.13 -3.67 5.82
N THR A 49 -6.98 -3.08 6.67
CA THR A 49 -6.52 -2.09 7.64
C THR A 49 -5.45 -2.64 8.57
N ILE A 50 -5.63 -3.86 9.10
CA ILE A 50 -4.67 -4.52 9.99
C ILE A 50 -3.36 -4.85 9.26
N ILE A 51 -3.44 -5.34 8.01
CA ILE A 51 -2.26 -5.69 7.21
C ILE A 51 -1.42 -4.45 6.92
N TYR A 52 -2.06 -3.42 6.38
CA TYR A 52 -1.38 -2.24 5.87
C TYR A 52 -1.00 -1.23 6.96
N SER A 53 -1.50 -1.40 8.18
CA SER A 53 -0.99 -0.67 9.36
C SER A 53 0.20 -1.35 10.02
N GLY A 54 0.68 -2.49 9.48
CA GLY A 54 1.76 -3.27 10.10
C GLY A 54 1.36 -4.00 11.39
N HIS A 55 0.07 -4.06 11.73
CA HIS A 55 -0.43 -4.75 12.92
C HIS A 55 -0.79 -6.22 12.67
N ALA A 56 -0.78 -6.67 11.41
CA ALA A 56 -0.85 -8.09 11.11
C ALA A 56 0.37 -8.79 11.72
N LYS A 57 0.16 -9.94 12.37
CA LYS A 57 1.21 -10.74 13.06
C LYS A 57 2.34 -11.25 12.14
N ALA A 58 2.38 -10.84 10.88
CA ALA A 58 3.34 -11.25 9.87
C ALA A 58 4.56 -10.32 9.84
N LYS A 59 5.75 -10.88 9.57
CA LYS A 59 6.96 -10.10 9.28
C LYS A 59 6.93 -9.64 7.82
N GLY A 60 6.24 -8.53 7.56
CA GLY A 60 6.07 -7.96 6.23
C GLY A 60 6.65 -6.55 6.08
N PRO A 61 6.78 -6.03 4.84
CA PRO A 61 7.28 -4.68 4.59
C PRO A 61 6.48 -3.61 5.33
N PHE A 62 5.17 -3.81 5.52
CA PHE A 62 4.32 -2.87 6.26
C PHE A 62 4.70 -2.73 7.75
N VAL A 63 5.26 -3.77 8.38
CA VAL A 63 5.79 -3.66 9.75
C VAL A 63 7.03 -2.76 9.80
N LEU A 64 7.89 -2.86 8.79
CA LEU A 64 9.10 -2.02 8.70
C LEU A 64 8.73 -0.56 8.45
N PHE A 65 7.77 -0.31 7.55
CA PHE A 65 7.35 1.04 7.21
C PHE A 65 6.46 1.67 8.27
N ALA A 66 5.72 0.91 9.09
CA ALA A 66 4.85 1.46 10.12
C ALA A 66 5.59 2.46 11.04
N ASN A 67 6.86 2.19 11.37
CA ASN A 67 7.68 3.07 12.20
C ASN A 67 8.17 4.35 11.49
N THR A 68 8.01 4.42 10.17
CA THR A 68 8.44 5.56 9.34
C THR A 68 7.28 6.47 8.92
N ILE A 69 6.06 6.04 9.21
CA ILE A 69 4.82 6.76 8.88
C ILE A 69 4.38 7.55 10.10
N LYS A 70 4.32 8.86 9.95
CA LYS A 70 3.84 9.76 11.01
C LYS A 70 2.34 9.95 10.91
N ASP A 71 1.87 10.20 9.69
CA ASP A 71 0.49 10.57 9.42
C ASP A 71 -0.16 9.52 8.53
N VAL A 72 -1.13 8.78 9.08
CA VAL A 72 -1.99 7.87 8.32
C VAL A 72 -3.34 8.55 8.16
N LEU A 73 -3.65 8.99 6.94
CA LEU A 73 -4.93 9.59 6.63
C LEU A 73 -6.04 8.52 6.61
N GLU A 74 -7.28 8.96 6.82
CA GLU A 74 -8.44 8.08 6.78
C GLU A 74 -8.57 7.39 5.43
N ARG A 75 -8.74 6.07 5.44
CA ARG A 75 -8.82 5.24 4.23
C ARG A 75 -10.02 5.63 3.38
N GLN A 76 -9.78 5.77 2.08
CA GLN A 76 -10.83 6.09 1.12
C GLN A 76 -11.29 4.82 0.41
N PHE A 77 -12.60 4.64 0.28
CA PHE A 77 -13.21 3.54 -0.45
C PHE A 77 -13.75 4.06 -1.78
N ALA A 78 -13.13 3.67 -2.90
CA ALA A 78 -13.37 4.28 -4.20
C ALA A 78 -13.39 3.26 -5.33
N ASP A 79 -13.94 3.66 -6.48
CA ASP A 79 -13.65 2.99 -7.74
C ASP A 79 -12.21 3.28 -8.14
N ILE A 80 -11.42 2.23 -8.33
CA ILE A 80 -9.99 2.34 -8.61
C ILE A 80 -9.73 1.93 -10.05
N ASN A 81 -9.21 2.86 -10.84
CA ASN A 81 -8.69 2.60 -12.18
C ASN A 81 -7.20 2.98 -12.20
N VAL A 82 -6.31 1.98 -12.16
CA VAL A 82 -4.85 2.18 -12.14
C VAL A 82 -4.26 1.82 -13.49
N MET A 83 -3.55 2.78 -14.08
CA MET A 83 -2.69 2.53 -15.23
C MET A 83 -1.25 2.33 -14.77
N ILE A 84 -0.75 1.10 -14.83
CA ILE A 84 0.65 0.79 -14.52
C ILE A 84 1.50 1.01 -15.76
N ILE A 85 2.26 2.10 -15.78
CA ILE A 85 3.25 2.35 -16.84
C ILE A 85 4.58 1.75 -16.41
N ARG A 86 5.13 0.82 -17.19
CA ARG A 86 6.49 0.32 -16.98
C ARG A 86 7.49 1.33 -17.54
N SER A 87 8.10 2.12 -16.67
CA SER A 87 9.32 2.84 -17.01
C SER A 87 10.49 1.86 -16.95
N ILE A 88 11.16 1.63 -18.08
CA ILE A 88 12.41 0.90 -18.14
C ILE A 88 13.48 1.86 -17.63
N TYR A 89 13.77 1.80 -16.32
CA TYR A 89 14.88 2.57 -15.77
C TYR A 89 16.18 2.03 -16.37
N THR A 90 16.82 2.82 -17.23
CA THR A 90 18.18 2.55 -17.72
C THR A 90 19.10 3.41 -16.87
N PRO A 91 19.88 2.84 -15.94
CA PRO A 91 20.86 3.63 -15.19
C PRO A 91 21.83 4.26 -16.19
N ARG A 92 22.07 5.58 -16.05
CA ARG A 92 23.20 6.24 -16.71
C ARG A 92 24.48 5.97 -15.92
#